data_AF-A0A843FI48-F1
#
_entry.id   AF-A0A843FI48-F1
#
_cell.length_a   1.000
_cell.length_b   1.000
_cell.length_c   1.000
_cell.angle_alpha   90.00
_cell.angle_beta   90.00
_cell.angle_gamma   90.00
#
_symmetry.space_group_name_H-M   'P 1'
#
loop_
_entity.id
_entity.type
_entity.pdbx_description
1 polymer ?
#
loop_
_entity_poly.entity_id
_entity_poly.type
_entity_poly.pdbx_seq_one_letter_code
_entity_poly.pdbx_strand_id
1 'polypeptide(L)'
;IYMIFNVGPALILQLFGDACTIIALPVALLLGFRREAIGMTSSICRDPNVAIIIDKYGLTSPESRGVLFIYILGPIIGTLYMSFLASLCVSLLPLHPYAYAMACGVGSASMNAAGLVPLVNLYPAMATQLEAFAGCSNVLSSAFGIYIFIFISLPLTEKLYSWLSPVLGRDNSIEFGDFIHGVDGDHNPFGLKMDKLPKMVAAFLVFSVIVAIGNVFSVHAPFLDSLIGMLVISAIAFLGLCIGEIIPKNIPSIILICLIGMFLAIPGVPTADFVTHYASQVDLTTICAAFLAYVGIALGKDWDEFKKIGWRGILITLVVITGTYLGSAIIANVILVLSGSI
;
A
#
# COMPACT_ATOMS: atom_id res chain seq x y z
N ILE A 1 -9.81 -20.47 7.83
CA ILE A 1 -9.38 -19.96 9.15
C ILE A 1 -8.16 -20.71 9.69
N TYR A 2 -8.19 -22.05 9.81
CA TYR A 2 -7.04 -22.84 10.32
C TYR A 2 -5.71 -22.57 9.58
N MET A 3 -5.75 -22.52 8.25
CA MET A 3 -4.57 -22.18 7.42
C MET A 3 -4.00 -20.78 7.72
N ILE A 4 -4.84 -19.78 8.03
CA ILE A 4 -4.38 -18.41 8.33
C ILE A 4 -3.63 -18.38 9.66
N PHE A 5 -4.06 -19.17 10.65
CA PHE A 5 -3.36 -19.26 11.93
C PHE A 5 -2.00 -19.93 11.80
N ASN A 6 -1.89 -21.02 11.03
CA ASN A 6 -0.60 -21.70 10.80
C ASN A 6 0.39 -20.82 10.05
N VAL A 7 -0.13 -19.98 9.16
CA VAL A 7 0.66 -19.05 8.34
C VAL A 7 0.86 -17.69 9.03
N GLY A 8 0.22 -17.48 10.19
CA GLY A 8 0.27 -16.25 10.99
C GLY A 8 1.70 -15.74 11.29
N PRO A 9 2.65 -16.60 11.69
CA PRO A 9 4.04 -16.18 11.90
C PRO A 9 4.69 -15.60 10.64
N ALA A 10 4.45 -16.21 9.47
CA ALA A 10 4.96 -15.71 8.19
C ALA A 10 4.34 -14.35 7.85
N LEU A 11 3.02 -14.18 8.06
CA LEU A 11 2.30 -12.93 7.81
C LEU A 11 2.82 -11.75 8.64
N ILE A 12 3.25 -12.00 9.88
CA ILE A 12 3.80 -10.96 10.77
C ILE A 12 5.26 -10.68 10.44
N LEU A 13 6.09 -11.71 10.31
CA LEU A 13 7.53 -11.54 10.17
C LEU A 13 7.94 -11.08 8.77
N GLN A 14 7.15 -11.36 7.73
CA GLN A 14 7.39 -10.80 6.40
C GLN A 14 7.33 -9.25 6.37
N LEU A 15 6.73 -8.61 7.37
CA LEU A 15 6.74 -7.14 7.53
C LEU A 15 8.16 -6.57 7.64
N PHE A 16 9.12 -7.36 8.13
CA PHE A 16 10.53 -6.96 8.16
C PHE A 16 11.11 -6.77 6.75
N GLY A 17 10.46 -7.33 5.72
CA GLY A 17 10.82 -7.10 4.33
C GLY A 17 10.68 -5.64 3.90
N ASP A 18 9.88 -4.82 4.58
CA ASP A 18 9.83 -3.36 4.33
C ASP A 18 11.18 -2.67 4.62
N ALA A 19 12.01 -3.23 5.50
CA ALA A 19 13.36 -2.72 5.73
C ALA A 19 14.31 -2.95 4.53
N CYS A 20 13.97 -3.84 3.60
CA CYS A 20 14.77 -4.08 2.39
C CYS A 20 14.72 -2.93 1.38
N THR A 21 13.86 -1.92 1.60
CA THR A 21 13.87 -0.64 0.85
C THR A 21 15.21 0.07 0.91
N ILE A 22 16.00 -0.18 1.97
CA ILE A 22 17.32 0.40 2.16
C ILE A 22 18.31 0.07 1.02
N ILE A 23 18.05 -1.00 0.26
CA ILE A 23 18.84 -1.37 -0.93
C ILE A 23 18.77 -0.27 -2.01
N ALA A 24 17.71 0.55 -2.00
CA ALA A 24 17.58 1.68 -2.91
C ALA A 24 18.45 2.89 -2.50
N LEU A 25 18.92 2.97 -1.25
CA LEU A 25 19.65 4.13 -0.73
C LEU A 25 20.97 4.41 -1.48
N PRO A 26 21.85 3.42 -1.74
CA PRO A 26 23.07 3.66 -2.52
C PRO A 26 22.77 4.17 -3.94
N VAL A 27 21.71 3.63 -4.57
CA VAL A 27 21.27 4.03 -5.90
C VAL A 27 20.75 5.48 -5.88
N ALA A 28 19.96 5.84 -4.86
CA ALA A 28 19.48 7.20 -4.69
C ALA A 28 20.62 8.22 -4.52
N LEU A 29 21.63 7.89 -3.71
CA LEU A 29 22.81 8.74 -3.54
C LEU A 29 23.59 8.91 -4.84
N LEU A 30 23.82 7.82 -5.60
CA LEU A 30 24.50 7.85 -6.89
C LEU A 30 23.76 8.69 -7.94
N LEU A 31 22.43 8.74 -7.86
CA LEU A 31 21.61 9.56 -8.76
C LEU A 31 21.60 11.04 -8.36
N GLY A 32 22.15 11.41 -7.21
CA GLY A 32 22.30 12.80 -6.75
C GLY A 32 21.24 13.24 -5.74
N PHE A 33 20.42 12.32 -5.21
CA PHE A 33 19.52 12.62 -4.10
C PHE A 33 20.32 12.72 -2.80
N ARG A 34 19.92 13.62 -1.91
CA ARG A 34 20.63 13.92 -0.66
C ARG A 34 19.81 13.42 0.51
N ARG A 35 19.39 14.33 1.39
CA ARG A 35 18.56 14.00 2.54
C ARG A 35 17.19 13.47 2.13
N GLU A 36 16.72 13.82 0.93
CA GLU A 36 15.52 13.24 0.32
C GLU A 36 15.62 11.72 0.19
N ALA A 37 16.83 11.18 -0.05
CA ALA A 37 17.05 9.75 -0.16
C ALA A 37 16.64 8.97 1.11
N ILE A 38 16.75 9.60 2.30
CA ILE A 38 16.31 8.98 3.55
C ILE A 38 14.78 8.79 3.52
N GLY A 39 14.03 9.83 3.14
CA GLY A 39 12.58 9.74 2.96
C GLY A 39 12.18 8.76 1.87
N MET A 40 12.91 8.74 0.75
CA MET A 40 12.60 7.89 -0.40
C MET A 40 12.89 6.40 -0.17
N THR A 41 13.78 6.05 0.74
CA THR A 41 14.32 4.67 0.85
C THR A 41 14.17 4.06 2.24
N SER A 42 13.44 4.71 3.13
CA SER A 42 13.15 4.21 4.47
C SER A 42 11.89 3.32 4.53
N SER A 43 11.02 3.37 3.52
CA SER A 43 9.84 2.50 3.40
C SER A 43 9.22 2.64 2.01
N ILE A 44 8.34 1.71 1.65
CA ILE A 44 7.43 1.85 0.49
C ILE A 44 6.33 2.90 0.70
N CYS A 45 6.37 3.60 1.85
CA CYS A 45 5.60 4.79 2.23
C CYS A 45 4.09 4.55 2.33
N ARG A 46 3.64 4.19 3.53
CA ARG A 46 2.23 4.23 3.92
C ARG A 46 1.92 5.49 4.71
N ASP A 47 0.65 5.86 4.82
CA ASP A 47 0.21 7.09 5.51
C ASP A 47 0.85 7.29 6.89
N PRO A 48 0.96 6.26 7.75
CA PRO A 48 1.61 6.44 9.05
C PRO A 48 3.11 6.75 8.95
N ASN A 49 3.79 6.22 7.94
CA ASN A 49 5.23 6.43 7.73
C ASN A 49 5.50 7.87 7.26
N VAL A 50 4.63 8.41 6.39
CA VAL A 50 4.67 9.82 5.98
C VAL A 50 4.48 10.73 7.20
N ALA A 51 3.49 10.45 8.04
CA ALA A 51 3.25 11.23 9.25
C ALA A 51 4.45 11.24 10.21
N ILE A 52 5.12 10.09 10.41
CA ILE A 52 6.31 10.00 11.27
C ILE A 52 7.48 10.82 10.73
N ILE A 53 7.72 10.76 9.42
CA ILE A 53 8.78 11.56 8.80
C ILE A 53 8.49 13.05 8.98
N ILE A 54 7.24 13.48 8.75
CA ILE A 54 6.82 14.87 8.93
C ILE A 54 6.97 15.31 10.39
N ASP A 55 6.58 14.48 11.35
CA ASP A 55 6.70 14.77 12.79
C ASP A 55 8.18 14.88 13.22
N LYS A 56 9.04 13.97 12.72
CA LYS A 56 10.46 13.91 13.11
C LYS A 56 11.32 14.98 12.45
N TYR A 57 11.12 15.25 11.15
CA TYR A 57 12.00 16.15 10.37
C TYR A 57 11.33 17.49 10.00
N GLY A 58 10.02 17.61 10.14
CA GLY A 58 9.24 18.77 9.73
C GLY A 58 8.71 18.67 8.30
N LEU A 59 7.55 19.28 8.03
CA LEU A 59 6.84 19.20 6.75
C LEU A 59 7.68 19.65 5.55
N THR A 60 8.49 20.71 5.71
CA THR A 60 9.30 21.31 4.64
C THR A 60 10.70 20.71 4.52
N SER A 61 11.00 19.66 5.27
CA SER A 61 12.32 19.02 5.23
C SER A 61 12.54 18.25 3.92
N PRO A 62 13.81 18.06 3.51
CA PRO A 62 14.14 17.18 2.39
C PRO A 62 13.60 15.75 2.56
N GLU A 63 13.64 15.20 3.78
CA GLU A 63 13.07 13.88 4.09
C GLU A 63 11.58 13.82 3.79
N SER A 64 10.83 14.82 4.24
CA SER A 64 9.39 14.92 3.99
C SER A 64 9.09 15.03 2.49
N ARG A 65 9.89 15.79 1.74
CA ARG A 65 9.75 15.82 0.27
C ARG A 65 10.02 14.44 -0.35
N GLY A 66 11.06 13.74 0.10
CA GLY A 66 11.41 12.40 -0.36
C GLY A 66 10.33 11.35 -0.09
N VAL A 67 9.78 11.33 1.13
CA VAL A 67 8.72 10.37 1.51
C VAL A 67 7.42 10.67 0.77
N LEU A 68 7.07 11.96 0.60
CA LEU A 68 5.87 12.37 -0.15
C LEU A 68 5.98 12.00 -1.63
N PHE A 69 7.18 12.12 -2.21
CA PHE A 69 7.39 11.70 -3.58
C PHE A 69 7.13 10.21 -3.79
N ILE A 70 7.67 9.34 -2.94
CA ILE A 70 7.40 7.89 -3.03
C ILE A 70 5.94 7.58 -2.70
N TYR A 71 5.35 8.28 -1.74
CA TYR A 71 3.95 8.11 -1.38
C TYR A 71 2.99 8.42 -2.55
N ILE A 72 3.26 9.48 -3.32
CA ILE A 72 2.42 9.88 -4.46
C ILE A 72 2.74 9.02 -5.70
N LEU A 73 4.03 8.89 -6.04
CA LEU A 73 4.43 8.22 -7.28
C LEU A 73 4.36 6.69 -7.17
N GLY A 74 4.57 6.16 -5.97
CA GLY A 74 4.62 4.73 -5.66
C GLY A 74 3.37 3.99 -6.10
N PRO A 75 2.15 4.36 -5.68
CA PRO A 75 0.93 3.72 -6.15
C PRO A 75 0.76 3.77 -7.67
N ILE A 76 1.17 4.84 -8.33
CA ILE A 76 0.93 5.04 -9.77
C ILE A 76 1.84 4.14 -10.61
N ILE A 77 3.16 4.28 -10.43
CA ILE A 77 4.14 3.50 -11.18
C ILE A 77 4.22 2.08 -10.62
N GLY A 78 4.13 1.96 -9.31
CA GLY A 78 4.27 0.71 -8.59
C GLY A 78 3.14 -0.27 -8.83
N THR A 79 1.92 0.19 -9.13
CA THR A 79 0.85 -0.73 -9.52
C THR A 79 1.20 -1.43 -10.84
N LEU A 80 1.57 -0.67 -11.86
CA LEU A 80 1.99 -1.23 -13.16
C LEU A 80 3.19 -2.14 -13.00
N TYR A 81 4.17 -1.69 -12.21
CA TYR A 81 5.39 -2.44 -11.98
C TYR A 81 5.16 -3.71 -11.14
N MET A 82 4.26 -3.71 -10.15
CA MET A 82 4.03 -4.87 -9.31
C MET A 82 3.43 -6.04 -10.07
N SER A 83 2.49 -5.81 -10.99
CA SER A 83 1.98 -6.90 -11.83
C SER A 83 3.09 -7.56 -12.64
N PHE A 84 3.98 -6.73 -13.22
CA PHE A 84 5.14 -7.21 -13.94
C PHE A 84 6.12 -7.96 -13.03
N LEU A 85 6.48 -7.36 -11.90
CA LEU A 85 7.44 -7.91 -10.95
C LEU A 85 6.96 -9.23 -10.37
N ALA A 86 5.70 -9.33 -9.95
CA ALA A 86 5.12 -10.56 -9.42
C ALA A 86 5.17 -11.70 -10.46
N SER A 87 4.77 -11.42 -11.70
CA SER A 87 4.84 -12.40 -12.80
C SER A 87 6.28 -12.86 -13.08
N LEU A 88 7.22 -11.91 -13.09
CA LEU A 88 8.64 -12.19 -13.30
C LEU A 88 9.22 -13.03 -12.15
N CYS A 89 8.93 -12.67 -10.90
CA CYS A 89 9.45 -13.36 -9.73
C CYS A 89 8.96 -14.81 -9.66
N VAL A 90 7.68 -15.06 -9.92
CA VAL A 90 7.12 -16.42 -9.98
C VAL A 90 7.81 -17.28 -11.03
N SER A 91 8.20 -16.66 -12.15
CA SER A 91 8.85 -17.36 -13.26
C SER A 91 10.33 -17.63 -13.01
N LEU A 92 11.03 -16.75 -12.28
CA LEU A 92 12.48 -16.80 -12.11
C LEU A 92 12.96 -17.36 -10.76
N LEU A 93 12.16 -17.22 -9.70
CA LEU A 93 12.56 -17.55 -8.35
C LEU A 93 11.70 -18.72 -7.82
N PRO A 94 12.30 -19.76 -7.22
CA PRO A 94 11.58 -20.93 -6.75
C PRO A 94 11.00 -20.69 -5.33
N LEU A 95 10.20 -19.63 -5.15
CA LEU A 95 9.46 -19.41 -3.89
C LEU A 95 8.01 -19.86 -4.03
N HIS A 96 7.38 -20.22 -2.91
CA HIS A 96 6.01 -20.69 -2.92
C HIS A 96 5.02 -19.54 -3.25
N PRO A 97 3.93 -19.78 -4.01
CA PRO A 97 2.94 -18.75 -4.38
C PRO A 97 2.36 -17.97 -3.20
N TYR A 98 2.21 -18.62 -2.04
CA TYR A 98 1.78 -17.97 -0.81
C TYR A 98 2.71 -16.86 -0.35
N ALA A 99 4.03 -17.03 -0.50
CA ALA A 99 4.99 -16.02 -0.13
C ALA A 99 4.88 -14.78 -1.03
N TYR A 100 4.67 -14.98 -2.34
CA TYR A 100 4.42 -13.89 -3.28
C TYR A 100 3.11 -13.15 -2.99
N ALA A 101 2.04 -13.87 -2.66
CA ALA A 101 0.77 -13.27 -2.28
C ALA A 101 0.90 -12.42 -1.01
N MET A 102 1.62 -12.89 0.01
CA MET A 102 1.90 -12.09 1.20
C MET A 102 2.72 -10.84 0.88
N ALA A 103 3.73 -10.97 0.02
CA ALA A 103 4.58 -9.86 -0.36
C ALA A 103 3.82 -8.77 -1.14
N CYS A 104 2.80 -9.14 -1.93
CA CYS A 104 1.90 -8.17 -2.57
C CYS A 104 1.22 -7.25 -1.55
N GLY A 105 0.88 -7.78 -0.37
CA GLY A 105 0.20 -7.03 0.68
C GLY A 105 1.04 -5.94 1.36
N VAL A 106 2.38 -5.97 1.27
CA VAL A 106 3.22 -4.97 1.96
C VAL A 106 3.14 -3.59 1.32
N GLY A 107 2.93 -3.54 0.00
CA GLY A 107 2.71 -2.29 -0.73
C GLY A 107 1.32 -1.70 -0.51
N SER A 108 1.00 -0.62 -1.22
CA SER A 108 -0.34 0.02 -1.19
C SER A 108 -1.48 -0.95 -1.55
N ALA A 109 -2.73 -0.64 -1.19
CA ALA A 109 -3.87 -1.49 -1.55
C ALA A 109 -3.96 -1.73 -3.07
N SER A 110 -3.66 -0.71 -3.88
CA SER A 110 -3.57 -0.80 -5.34
C SER A 110 -2.44 -1.70 -5.82
N MET A 111 -1.27 -1.64 -5.18
CA MET A 111 -0.13 -2.50 -5.55
C MET A 111 -0.37 -3.95 -5.14
N ASN A 112 -1.04 -4.18 -4.02
CA ASN A 112 -1.49 -5.49 -3.58
C ASN A 112 -2.41 -6.12 -4.63
N ALA A 113 -3.42 -5.39 -5.06
CA ALA A 113 -4.31 -5.83 -6.13
C ALA A 113 -3.55 -6.21 -7.40
N ALA A 114 -2.70 -5.30 -7.87
CA ALA A 114 -1.99 -5.45 -9.12
C ALA A 114 -1.01 -6.62 -9.11
N GLY A 115 -0.27 -6.80 -8.00
CA GLY A 115 0.66 -7.92 -7.83
C GLY A 115 -0.05 -9.27 -7.67
N LEU A 116 -1.28 -9.27 -7.14
CA LEU A 116 -2.05 -10.49 -6.91
C LEU A 116 -2.67 -11.07 -8.19
N VAL A 117 -3.10 -10.21 -9.13
CA VAL A 117 -3.70 -10.63 -10.42
C VAL A 117 -2.90 -11.72 -11.15
N PRO A 118 -1.59 -11.56 -11.42
CA PRO A 118 -0.81 -12.59 -12.10
C PRO A 118 -0.73 -13.90 -11.29
N LEU A 119 -0.71 -13.83 -9.96
CA LEU A 119 -0.67 -15.02 -9.10
C LEU A 119 -1.97 -15.82 -9.18
N VAL A 120 -3.11 -15.15 -9.10
CA VAL A 120 -4.44 -15.79 -9.20
C VAL A 120 -4.63 -16.42 -10.58
N ASN A 121 -4.18 -15.75 -11.64
CA ASN A 121 -4.24 -16.28 -13.01
C ASN A 121 -3.33 -17.49 -13.24
N LEU A 122 -2.13 -17.49 -12.65
CA LEU A 122 -1.18 -18.62 -12.76
C LEU A 122 -1.57 -19.80 -11.86
N TYR A 123 -2.20 -19.54 -10.72
CA TYR A 123 -2.59 -20.55 -9.72
C TYR A 123 -4.08 -20.47 -9.36
N PRO A 124 -5.00 -20.73 -10.30
CA PRO A 124 -6.44 -20.56 -10.09
C PRO A 124 -6.99 -21.47 -8.98
N ALA A 125 -6.41 -22.66 -8.78
CA ALA A 125 -6.78 -23.58 -7.71
C ALA A 125 -6.49 -23.04 -6.30
N MET A 126 -5.64 -22.01 -6.18
CA MET A 126 -5.21 -21.40 -4.92
C MET A 126 -5.72 -19.95 -4.78
N ALA A 127 -6.56 -19.47 -5.69
CA ALA A 127 -6.98 -18.07 -5.79
C ALA A 127 -7.49 -17.50 -4.47
N THR A 128 -8.45 -18.19 -3.84
CA THR A 128 -9.04 -17.76 -2.57
C THR A 128 -8.01 -17.67 -1.44
N GLN A 129 -7.02 -18.58 -1.40
CA GLN A 129 -5.96 -18.55 -0.39
C GLN A 129 -4.98 -17.40 -0.66
N LEU A 130 -4.63 -17.14 -1.93
CA LEU A 130 -3.75 -16.05 -2.33
C LEU A 130 -4.39 -14.70 -2.00
N GLU A 131 -5.67 -14.51 -2.34
CA GLU A 131 -6.46 -13.33 -1.98
C GLU A 131 -6.52 -13.12 -0.48
N ALA A 132 -6.78 -14.19 0.29
CA ALA A 132 -6.81 -14.12 1.75
C ALA A 132 -5.45 -13.70 2.33
N PHE A 133 -4.34 -14.30 1.87
CA PHE A 133 -3.00 -13.96 2.38
C PHE A 133 -2.55 -12.57 1.98
N ALA A 134 -2.83 -12.15 0.75
CA ALA A 134 -2.58 -10.80 0.26
C ALA A 134 -3.39 -9.75 1.04
N GLY A 135 -4.69 -9.99 1.23
CA GLY A 135 -5.57 -9.14 2.03
C GLY A 135 -5.14 -9.04 3.50
N CYS A 136 -4.87 -10.17 4.15
CA CYS A 136 -4.38 -10.19 5.53
C CYS A 136 -3.03 -9.47 5.68
N SER A 137 -2.08 -9.72 4.78
CA SER A 137 -0.79 -9.04 4.77
C SER A 137 -0.98 -7.52 4.67
N ASN A 138 -1.86 -7.05 3.77
CA ASN A 138 -2.14 -5.63 3.60
C ASN A 138 -2.67 -4.93 4.86
N VAL A 139 -3.60 -5.58 5.56
CA VAL A 139 -4.13 -5.06 6.83
C VAL A 139 -3.04 -5.05 7.91
N LEU A 140 -2.28 -6.15 8.03
CA LEU A 140 -1.18 -6.26 9.00
C LEU A 140 -0.07 -5.24 8.74
N SER A 141 0.30 -5.00 7.48
CA SER A 141 1.29 -3.98 7.13
C SER A 141 0.81 -2.58 7.46
N SER A 142 -0.47 -2.29 7.28
CA SER A 142 -1.05 -0.99 7.65
C SER A 142 -1.10 -0.78 9.16
N ALA A 143 -1.35 -1.85 9.93
CA ALA A 143 -1.47 -1.77 11.38
C ALA A 143 -0.12 -1.83 12.12
N PHE A 144 0.75 -2.75 11.71
CA PHE A 144 1.99 -3.08 12.43
C PHE A 144 3.26 -2.66 11.70
N GLY A 145 3.21 -2.37 10.39
CA GLY A 145 4.37 -1.93 9.62
C GLY A 145 5.01 -0.66 10.18
N ILE A 146 4.21 0.21 10.79
CA ILE A 146 4.66 1.43 11.47
C ILE A 146 5.74 1.15 12.53
N TYR A 147 5.65 0.03 13.27
CA TYR A 147 6.62 -0.29 14.31
C TYR A 147 7.96 -0.73 13.71
N ILE A 148 7.92 -1.52 12.63
CA ILE A 148 9.12 -1.89 11.87
C ILE A 148 9.78 -0.63 11.30
N PHE A 149 8.98 0.31 10.79
CA PHE A 149 9.49 1.57 10.27
C PHE A 149 10.21 2.40 11.35
N ILE A 150 9.57 2.65 12.49
CA ILE A 150 10.13 3.48 13.58
C ILE A 150 11.40 2.85 14.17
N PHE A 151 11.36 1.54 14.46
CA PHE A 151 12.43 0.89 15.24
C PHE A 151 13.54 0.31 14.36
N ILE A 152 13.28 0.04 13.08
CA ILE A 152 14.21 -0.69 12.22
C ILE A 152 14.49 0.12 10.96
N SER A 153 13.52 0.29 10.06
CA SER A 153 13.79 0.80 8.71
C SER A 153 14.35 2.22 8.73
N LEU A 154 13.73 3.15 9.46
CA LEU A 154 14.19 4.53 9.50
C LEU A 154 15.57 4.70 10.18
N PRO A 155 15.82 4.15 11.39
CA PRO A 155 17.15 4.22 12.01
C PRO A 155 18.25 3.55 11.16
N LEU A 156 17.93 2.44 10.50
CA LEU A 156 18.87 1.74 9.63
C LEU A 156 19.22 2.60 8.41
N THR A 157 18.23 3.22 7.77
CA THR A 157 18.42 4.10 6.61
C THR A 157 19.22 5.35 6.99
N GLU A 158 18.97 5.98 8.14
CA GLU A 158 19.79 7.11 8.63
C GLU A 158 21.26 6.71 8.84
N LYS A 159 21.48 5.56 9.48
CA LYS A 159 22.82 5.06 9.75
C LYS A 159 23.56 4.76 8.45
N LEU A 160 22.90 4.07 7.51
CA LEU A 160 23.50 3.74 6.22
C LEU A 160 23.76 5.01 5.40
N TYR A 161 22.85 6.00 5.44
CA TYR A 161 23.05 7.29 4.80
C TYR A 161 24.30 7.99 5.33
N SER A 162 24.48 8.02 6.66
CA SER A 162 25.66 8.66 7.27
C SER A 162 26.98 8.02 6.83
N TRP A 163 26.97 6.72 6.53
CA TRP A 163 28.14 5.98 6.08
C TRP A 163 28.41 6.15 4.58
N LEU A 164 27.35 6.16 3.76
CA LEU A 164 27.47 6.20 2.30
C LEU A 164 27.54 7.63 1.74
N SER A 165 26.87 8.60 2.36
CA SER A 165 26.83 10.00 1.89
C SER A 165 28.21 10.64 1.71
N PRO A 166 29.21 10.42 2.59
CA PRO A 166 30.57 10.94 2.39
C PRO A 166 31.29 10.37 1.16
N VAL A 167 30.95 9.15 0.75
CA VAL A 167 31.61 8.40 -0.33
C VAL A 167 30.90 8.61 -1.66
N LEU A 168 29.58 8.49 -1.68
CA LEU A 168 28.74 8.55 -2.89
C LEU A 168 28.17 9.94 -3.17
N GLY A 169 28.11 10.82 -2.16
CA GLY A 169 27.51 12.14 -2.27
C GLY A 169 28.44 13.23 -2.81
N ARG A 170 29.36 12.93 -3.73
CA ARG A 170 30.22 13.98 -4.31
C ARG A 170 29.79 14.30 -5.75
N ASP A 171 29.69 15.60 -6.01
CA ASP A 171 29.65 16.26 -7.32
C ASP A 171 28.33 16.64 -8.01
N ASN A 172 27.13 16.11 -7.69
CA ASN A 172 25.88 16.65 -8.27
C ASN A 172 24.66 16.50 -7.34
N SER A 173 24.02 17.61 -6.94
CA SER A 173 22.71 17.62 -6.26
C SER A 173 21.59 17.92 -7.25
N ILE A 174 20.52 17.13 -7.20
CA ILE A 174 19.30 17.43 -7.98
C ILE A 174 18.47 18.48 -7.23
N GLU A 175 17.85 19.41 -7.96
CA GLU A 175 16.75 20.20 -7.40
C GLU A 175 15.50 19.33 -7.23
N PHE A 176 15.14 19.05 -5.99
CA PHE A 176 13.94 18.31 -5.66
C PHE A 176 12.73 19.28 -5.65
N GLY A 177 11.66 18.94 -6.38
CA GLY A 177 10.43 19.73 -6.46
C GLY A 177 9.70 19.84 -5.12
N ASP A 178 8.80 20.82 -4.99
CA ASP A 178 8.04 21.09 -3.77
C ASP A 178 6.65 20.42 -3.83
N PHE A 179 6.61 19.11 -3.61
CA PHE A 179 5.38 18.29 -3.60
C PHE A 179 4.38 18.63 -2.47
N ILE A 180 4.60 19.75 -1.78
CA ILE A 180 3.81 20.24 -0.64
C ILE A 180 2.66 21.15 -1.10
N HIS A 181 2.53 21.46 -2.39
CA HIS A 181 1.41 22.26 -2.90
C HIS A 181 0.05 21.60 -2.64
N GLY A 182 -0.60 21.98 -1.53
CA GLY A 182 -1.93 21.51 -1.13
C GLY A 182 -1.97 20.64 0.14
N VAL A 183 -0.83 20.41 0.80
CA VAL A 183 -0.80 19.81 2.16
C VAL A 183 -0.88 20.95 3.16
N ASP A 184 -2.10 21.39 3.51
CA ASP A 184 -2.28 22.37 4.58
C ASP A 184 -1.69 21.80 5.89
N GLY A 185 -0.88 22.60 6.60
CA GLY A 185 -0.14 22.20 7.81
C GLY A 185 -0.96 21.83 9.05
N ASP A 186 -2.26 21.54 8.87
CA ASP A 186 -3.26 21.20 9.89
C ASP A 186 -3.83 19.78 9.66
N HIS A 187 -3.17 18.95 8.83
CA HIS A 187 -3.76 17.71 8.35
C HIS A 187 -3.52 16.51 9.28
N ASN A 188 -4.58 16.15 10.00
CA ASN A 188 -4.99 14.75 10.02
C ASN A 188 -5.37 14.37 8.58
N PRO A 189 -4.62 13.51 7.86
CA PRO A 189 -4.90 13.15 6.46
C PRO A 189 -6.27 12.47 6.28
N PHE A 190 -6.88 12.05 7.39
CA PHE A 190 -8.15 11.35 7.48
C PHE A 190 -9.17 12.03 8.40
N GLY A 191 -8.93 13.26 8.84
CA GLY A 191 -9.89 14.00 9.66
C GLY A 191 -10.99 14.63 8.80
N LEU A 192 -12.23 14.17 8.94
CA LEU A 192 -13.43 14.86 8.47
C LEU A 192 -13.49 16.20 9.20
N LYS A 193 -13.34 17.27 8.43
CA LYS A 193 -14.03 18.51 8.77
C LYS A 193 -15.50 18.24 8.46
N MET A 194 -16.41 18.35 9.44
CA MET A 194 -17.86 18.09 9.26
C MET A 194 -18.45 18.81 8.02
N ASP A 195 -17.88 19.95 7.64
CA ASP A 195 -18.25 20.72 6.46
C ASP A 195 -18.01 20.01 5.11
N LYS A 196 -17.17 18.95 5.09
CA LYS A 196 -16.84 18.16 3.88
C LYS A 196 -17.59 16.83 3.81
N LEU A 197 -18.41 16.49 4.80
CA LEU A 197 -19.17 15.24 4.86
C LEU A 197 -20.06 14.96 3.64
N PRO A 198 -20.87 15.91 3.10
CA PRO A 198 -21.68 15.66 1.91
C PRO A 198 -20.83 15.38 0.66
N LYS A 199 -19.65 16.00 0.54
CA LYS A 199 -18.72 15.74 -0.57
C LYS A 199 -18.13 14.34 -0.49
N MET A 200 -17.84 13.86 0.73
CA MET A 200 -17.30 12.52 0.93
C MET A 200 -18.35 11.44 0.61
N VAL A 201 -19.58 11.61 1.10
CA VAL A 201 -20.70 10.70 0.75
C VAL A 201 -20.92 10.66 -0.76
N ALA A 202 -20.93 11.82 -1.43
CA ALA A 202 -21.04 11.88 -2.88
C ALA A 202 -19.88 11.15 -3.57
N ALA A 203 -18.64 11.30 -3.10
CA ALA A 203 -17.48 10.59 -3.64
C ALA A 203 -17.62 9.07 -3.49
N PHE A 204 -18.04 8.55 -2.33
CA PHE A 204 -18.29 7.12 -2.13
C PHE A 204 -19.39 6.58 -3.05
N LEU A 205 -20.47 7.33 -3.25
CA LEU A 205 -21.55 6.94 -4.17
C LEU A 205 -21.08 6.90 -5.62
N VAL A 206 -20.39 7.95 -6.09
CA VAL A 206 -19.85 8.01 -7.45
C VAL A 206 -18.84 6.88 -7.67
N PHE A 207 -17.94 6.68 -6.72
CA PHE A 207 -16.96 5.59 -6.77
C PHE A 207 -17.65 4.22 -6.80
N SER A 208 -18.74 4.04 -6.03
CA SER A 208 -19.51 2.79 -6.04
C SER A 208 -20.13 2.49 -7.38
N VAL A 209 -20.68 3.50 -8.06
CA VAL A 209 -21.26 3.35 -9.40
C VAL A 209 -20.18 3.03 -10.43
N ILE A 210 -19.04 3.73 -10.40
CA ILE A 210 -17.93 3.47 -11.33
C ILE A 210 -17.42 2.03 -11.19
N VAL A 211 -17.25 1.56 -9.96
CA VAL A 211 -16.81 0.18 -9.70
C VAL A 211 -17.87 -0.83 -10.11
N ALA A 212 -19.16 -0.57 -9.84
CA ALA A 212 -20.23 -1.46 -10.27
C ALA A 212 -20.29 -1.60 -11.81
N ILE A 213 -20.11 -0.49 -12.54
CA ILE A 213 -20.01 -0.51 -14.01
C ILE A 213 -18.80 -1.34 -14.44
N GLY A 214 -17.63 -1.11 -13.84
CA GLY A 214 -16.42 -1.85 -14.20
C GLY A 214 -16.52 -3.36 -13.93
N ASN A 215 -17.23 -3.79 -12.88
CA ASN A 215 -17.40 -5.21 -12.57
C ASN A 215 -18.26 -5.96 -13.60
N VAL A 216 -19.21 -5.28 -14.24
CA VAL A 216 -19.99 -5.84 -15.35
C VAL A 216 -19.07 -6.21 -16.51
N PHE A 217 -18.05 -5.40 -16.78
CA PHE A 217 -17.07 -5.64 -17.84
C PHE A 217 -15.96 -6.59 -17.41
N SER A 218 -15.55 -6.57 -16.14
CA SER A 218 -14.41 -7.34 -15.63
C SER A 218 -14.77 -8.80 -15.32
N VAL A 219 -15.82 -9.03 -14.52
CA VAL A 219 -16.15 -10.36 -13.98
C VAL A 219 -17.52 -10.85 -14.47
N HIS A 220 -18.20 -10.09 -15.33
CA HIS A 220 -19.57 -10.35 -15.80
C HIS A 220 -20.58 -10.51 -14.66
N ALA A 221 -20.31 -9.89 -13.51
CA ALA A 221 -21.22 -9.87 -12.38
C ALA A 221 -22.47 -9.02 -12.72
N PRO A 222 -23.66 -9.36 -12.20
CA PRO A 222 -24.84 -8.53 -12.36
C PRO A 222 -24.61 -7.15 -11.77
N PHE A 223 -24.87 -6.10 -12.56
CA PHE A 223 -24.65 -4.70 -12.16
C PHE A 223 -25.25 -4.38 -10.78
N LEU A 224 -26.47 -4.86 -10.54
CA LEU A 224 -27.22 -4.55 -9.34
C LEU A 224 -26.59 -5.21 -8.09
N ASP A 225 -26.08 -6.44 -8.22
CA ASP A 225 -25.44 -7.15 -7.11
C ASP A 225 -24.07 -6.55 -6.80
N SER A 226 -23.27 -6.20 -7.82
CA SER A 226 -22.01 -5.48 -7.63
C SER A 226 -22.21 -4.09 -7.05
N LEU A 227 -23.29 -3.39 -7.42
CA LEU A 227 -23.63 -2.08 -6.87
C LEU A 227 -23.99 -2.19 -5.39
N ILE A 228 -24.83 -3.16 -5.01
CA ILE A 228 -25.16 -3.41 -3.60
C ILE A 228 -23.89 -3.75 -2.82
N GLY A 229 -23.05 -4.65 -3.34
CA GLY A 229 -21.77 -5.00 -2.69
C GLY A 229 -20.87 -3.80 -2.46
N MET A 230 -20.72 -2.94 -3.47
CA MET A 230 -19.86 -1.77 -3.35
C MET A 230 -20.44 -0.68 -2.43
N LEU A 231 -21.76 -0.54 -2.39
CA LEU A 231 -22.43 0.33 -1.42
C LEU A 231 -22.26 -0.17 0.01
N VAL A 232 -22.33 -1.48 0.24
CA VAL A 232 -22.08 -2.10 1.55
C VAL A 232 -20.63 -1.84 1.99
N ILE A 233 -19.65 -2.10 1.12
CA ILE A 233 -18.23 -1.84 1.40
C ILE A 233 -18.00 -0.35 1.69
N SER A 234 -18.59 0.54 0.89
CA SER A 234 -18.50 1.99 1.09
C SER A 234 -19.14 2.45 2.40
N ALA A 235 -20.28 1.86 2.80
CA ALA A 235 -20.92 2.17 4.07
C ALA A 235 -20.05 1.74 5.26
N ILE A 236 -19.44 0.55 5.19
CA ILE A 236 -18.50 0.06 6.21
C ILE A 236 -17.28 0.99 6.30
N ALA A 237 -16.72 1.39 5.16
CA ALA A 237 -15.61 2.33 5.10
C ALA A 237 -15.98 3.69 5.72
N PHE A 238 -17.13 4.24 5.34
CA PHE A 238 -17.64 5.51 5.87
C PHE A 238 -17.85 5.46 7.38
N LEU A 239 -18.49 4.40 7.89
CA LEU A 239 -18.69 4.21 9.34
C LEU A 239 -17.36 4.11 10.08
N GLY A 240 -16.39 3.35 9.55
CA GLY A 240 -15.06 3.23 10.14
C GLY A 240 -14.31 4.56 10.18
N LEU A 241 -14.44 5.39 9.15
CA LEU A 241 -13.88 6.76 9.14
C LEU A 241 -14.55 7.65 10.21
N CYS A 242 -15.89 7.68 10.26
CA CYS A 242 -16.61 8.49 11.25
C CYS A 242 -16.28 8.08 12.70
N ILE A 243 -16.19 6.77 12.96
CA ILE A 243 -15.82 6.27 14.30
C ILE A 243 -14.37 6.63 14.63
N GLY A 244 -13.48 6.59 13.64
CA GLY A 244 -12.07 6.96 13.81
C GLY A 244 -11.86 8.38 14.31
N GLU A 245 -12.79 9.30 14.01
CA GLU A 245 -12.73 10.67 14.52
C GLU A 245 -13.36 10.89 15.88
N ILE A 246 -14.38 10.11 16.22
CA ILE A 246 -15.03 10.19 17.53
C ILE A 246 -14.09 9.65 18.60
N ILE A 247 -13.20 8.72 18.24
CA ILE A 247 -12.24 8.11 19.16
C ILE A 247 -11.00 9.01 19.31
N PRO A 248 -10.72 9.57 20.51
CA PRO A 248 -9.58 10.46 20.74
C PRO A 248 -8.21 9.75 20.83
N LYS A 249 -8.14 8.47 20.43
CA LYS A 249 -6.88 7.70 20.37
C LYS A 249 -6.46 7.58 18.91
N ASN A 250 -5.17 7.82 18.61
CA ASN A 250 -4.53 7.73 17.28
C ASN A 250 -4.56 6.31 16.67
N ILE A 251 -5.73 5.68 16.57
CA ILE A 251 -5.91 4.38 15.92
C ILE A 251 -6.09 4.67 14.42
N PRO A 252 -5.24 4.12 13.54
CA PRO A 252 -5.42 4.27 12.09
C PRO A 252 -6.82 3.82 11.67
N SER A 253 -7.58 4.68 10.97
CA SER A 253 -8.98 4.41 10.58
C SER A 253 -9.15 3.13 9.77
N ILE A 254 -8.12 2.73 9.01
CA ILE A 254 -8.11 1.46 8.27
C ILE A 254 -8.29 0.24 9.18
N ILE A 255 -7.73 0.25 10.40
CA ILE A 255 -7.92 -0.83 11.36
C ILE A 255 -9.39 -0.92 11.78
N LEU A 256 -10.03 0.21 12.04
CA LEU A 256 -11.45 0.27 12.41
C LEU A 256 -12.34 -0.23 11.27
N ILE A 257 -12.07 0.19 10.03
CA ILE A 257 -12.79 -0.29 8.85
C ILE A 257 -12.68 -1.82 8.73
N CYS A 258 -11.48 -2.37 8.87
CA CYS A 258 -11.25 -3.82 8.82
C CYS A 258 -11.94 -4.56 9.97
N LEU A 259 -11.91 -4.02 11.20
CA LEU A 259 -12.58 -4.63 12.35
C LEU A 259 -14.10 -4.64 12.19
N ILE A 260 -14.70 -3.54 11.72
CA ILE A 260 -16.14 -3.45 11.45
C ILE A 260 -16.52 -4.42 10.33
N GLY A 261 -15.77 -4.41 9.21
CA GLY A 261 -16.03 -5.32 8.09
C GLY A 261 -15.93 -6.79 8.50
N MET A 262 -14.91 -7.14 9.29
CA MET A 262 -14.76 -8.49 9.84
C MET A 262 -15.93 -8.84 10.77
N PHE A 263 -16.27 -7.97 11.72
CA PHE A 263 -17.37 -8.20 12.65
C PHE A 263 -18.70 -8.47 11.92
N LEU A 264 -19.00 -7.71 10.87
CA LEU A 264 -20.22 -7.86 10.09
C LEU A 264 -20.23 -9.09 9.17
N ALA A 265 -19.06 -9.65 8.84
CA ALA A 265 -18.87 -10.81 7.97
C ALA A 265 -18.56 -12.12 8.73
N ILE A 266 -18.43 -12.09 10.06
CA ILE A 266 -18.12 -13.29 10.85
C ILE A 266 -19.29 -14.27 10.79
N PRO A 267 -19.04 -15.57 10.51
CA PRO A 267 -20.06 -16.60 10.54
C PRO A 267 -20.77 -16.63 11.91
N GLY A 268 -22.09 -16.48 11.91
CA GLY A 268 -22.93 -16.42 13.13
C GLY A 268 -23.51 -15.05 13.46
N VAL A 269 -23.06 -13.98 12.80
CA VAL A 269 -23.69 -12.65 12.89
C VAL A 269 -24.82 -12.56 11.86
N PRO A 270 -25.99 -11.96 12.17
CA PRO A 270 -27.14 -11.91 11.25
C PRO A 270 -26.85 -11.24 9.90
N THR A 271 -25.85 -10.37 9.84
CA THR A 271 -25.43 -9.65 8.62
C THR A 271 -24.46 -10.43 7.75
N ALA A 272 -23.92 -11.55 8.23
CA ALA A 272 -22.78 -12.22 7.60
C ALA A 272 -23.09 -12.74 6.19
N ASP A 273 -24.20 -13.43 6.01
CA ASP A 273 -24.58 -14.00 4.70
C ASP A 273 -24.82 -12.88 3.67
N PHE A 274 -25.46 -11.79 4.08
CA PHE A 274 -25.70 -10.64 3.23
C PHE A 274 -24.40 -9.96 2.82
N VAL A 275 -23.53 -9.63 3.79
CA VAL A 275 -22.27 -8.92 3.52
C VAL A 275 -21.33 -9.77 2.67
N THR A 276 -21.17 -11.06 3.00
CA THR A 276 -20.27 -11.96 2.26
C THR A 276 -20.76 -12.26 0.85
N HIS A 277 -22.07 -12.44 0.65
CA HIS A 277 -22.65 -12.66 -0.67
C HIS A 277 -22.38 -11.48 -1.60
N TYR A 278 -22.76 -10.26 -1.19
CA TYR A 278 -22.60 -9.09 -2.06
C TYR A 278 -21.16 -8.60 -2.17
N ALA A 279 -20.35 -8.71 -1.11
CA ALA A 279 -18.93 -8.37 -1.18
C ALA A 279 -18.16 -9.27 -2.16
N SER A 280 -18.55 -10.54 -2.29
CA SER A 280 -17.93 -11.47 -3.26
C SER A 280 -18.19 -11.10 -4.72
N GLN A 281 -19.16 -10.23 -5.00
CA GLN A 281 -19.48 -9.73 -6.35
C GLN A 281 -18.67 -8.47 -6.71
N VAL A 282 -17.76 -8.04 -5.83
CA VAL A 282 -16.92 -6.86 -6.04
C VAL A 282 -15.47 -7.29 -6.19
N ASP A 283 -14.96 -7.13 -7.41
CA ASP A 283 -13.60 -7.51 -7.71
C ASP A 283 -12.58 -6.42 -7.36
N LEU A 284 -11.44 -6.85 -6.85
CA LEU A 284 -10.38 -5.97 -6.36
C LEU A 284 -9.71 -5.19 -7.51
N THR A 285 -9.67 -5.76 -8.73
CA THR A 285 -9.08 -5.11 -9.91
C THR A 285 -9.87 -3.87 -10.32
N THR A 286 -11.19 -3.95 -10.26
CA THR A 286 -12.07 -2.84 -10.66
C THR A 286 -11.99 -1.68 -9.67
N ILE A 287 -11.94 -1.97 -8.37
CA ILE A 287 -11.70 -0.96 -7.32
C ILE A 287 -10.39 -0.23 -7.61
N CYS A 288 -9.34 -0.96 -7.94
CA CYS A 288 -8.03 -0.38 -8.19
C CYS A 288 -7.98 0.43 -9.49
N ALA A 289 -8.65 -0.04 -10.55
CA ALA A 289 -8.76 0.71 -11.80
C ALA A 289 -9.43 2.07 -11.59
N ALA A 290 -10.53 2.12 -10.85
CA ALA A 290 -11.23 3.36 -10.52
C ALA A 290 -10.35 4.31 -9.67
N PHE A 291 -9.65 3.77 -8.68
CA PHE A 291 -8.74 4.53 -7.83
C PHE A 291 -7.56 5.12 -8.62
N LEU A 292 -6.89 4.30 -9.46
CA LEU A 292 -5.75 4.73 -10.26
C LEU A 292 -6.12 5.77 -11.31
N ALA A 293 -7.33 5.69 -11.88
CA ALA A 293 -7.82 6.72 -12.77
C ALA A 293 -7.91 8.09 -12.06
N TYR A 294 -8.44 8.11 -10.84
CA TYR A 294 -8.50 9.34 -10.02
C TYR A 294 -7.11 9.87 -9.66
N VAL A 295 -6.23 9.00 -9.17
CA VAL A 295 -4.86 9.38 -8.80
C VAL A 295 -4.05 9.86 -10.01
N GLY A 296 -4.23 9.25 -11.18
CA GLY A 296 -3.60 9.67 -12.42
C GLY A 296 -4.02 11.08 -12.85
N ILE A 297 -5.31 11.41 -12.72
CA ILE A 297 -5.82 12.77 -12.97
C ILE A 297 -5.22 13.77 -11.97
N ALA A 298 -5.11 13.40 -10.69
CA ALA A 298 -4.50 14.23 -9.66
C ALA A 298 -3.02 14.51 -9.96
N LEU A 299 -2.24 13.48 -10.32
CA LEU A 299 -0.83 13.64 -10.67
C LEU A 299 -0.62 14.51 -11.93
N GLY A 300 -1.56 14.47 -12.88
CA GLY A 300 -1.53 15.34 -14.06
C GLY A 300 -1.48 16.84 -13.71
N LYS A 301 -1.99 17.23 -12.53
CA LYS A 301 -1.96 18.61 -12.05
C LYS A 301 -0.55 19.07 -11.64
N ASP A 302 0.24 18.17 -11.06
CA ASP A 302 1.57 18.47 -10.50
C ASP A 302 2.71 17.99 -11.42
N TRP A 303 2.40 17.79 -12.71
CA TRP A 303 3.31 17.22 -13.71
C TRP A 303 4.66 17.95 -13.82
N ASP A 304 4.66 19.28 -13.68
CA ASP A 304 5.86 20.09 -13.79
C ASP A 304 6.87 19.79 -12.67
N GLU A 305 6.41 19.41 -11.47
CA GLU A 305 7.28 19.02 -10.36
C GLU A 305 7.85 17.63 -10.56
N PHE A 306 7.03 16.68 -11.02
CA PHE A 306 7.47 15.33 -11.38
C PHE A 306 8.52 15.35 -12.49
N LYS A 307 8.39 16.26 -13.45
CA LYS A 307 9.35 16.43 -14.55
C LYS A 307 10.74 16.85 -14.07
N LYS A 308 10.85 17.62 -12.97
CA LYS A 308 12.13 18.04 -12.39
C LYS A 308 12.92 16.88 -11.80
N ILE A 309 12.24 15.93 -11.15
CA ILE A 309 12.87 14.70 -10.66
C ILE A 309 13.17 13.73 -11.81
N GLY A 310 12.25 13.66 -12.77
CA GLY A 310 12.39 12.89 -14.00
C GLY A 310 12.56 11.38 -13.77
N TRP A 311 13.31 10.74 -14.67
CA TRP A 311 13.51 9.29 -14.69
C TRP A 311 14.25 8.75 -13.46
N ARG A 312 15.02 9.59 -12.77
CA ARG A 312 15.82 9.18 -11.60
C ARG A 312 14.94 8.79 -10.42
N GLY A 313 13.89 9.57 -10.15
CA GLY A 313 12.93 9.24 -9.11
C GLY A 313 12.14 7.97 -9.43
N ILE A 314 11.74 7.79 -10.70
CA ILE A 314 11.08 6.56 -11.17
C ILE A 314 11.97 5.35 -10.87
N LEU A 315 13.26 5.41 -11.24
CA LEU A 315 14.19 4.31 -10.99
C LEU A 315 14.26 3.95 -9.50
N ILE A 316 14.36 4.94 -8.62
CA ILE A 316 14.42 4.70 -7.17
C ILE A 316 13.14 4.05 -6.69
N THR A 317 11.97 4.55 -7.11
CA THR A 317 10.69 3.93 -6.79
C THR A 317 10.66 2.46 -7.19
N LEU A 318 11.13 2.10 -8.40
CA LEU A 318 11.19 0.70 -8.84
C LEU A 318 12.12 -0.15 -7.95
N VAL A 319 13.29 0.37 -7.57
CA VAL A 319 14.23 -0.35 -6.69
C VAL A 319 13.66 -0.52 -5.29
N VAL A 320 13.01 0.50 -4.73
CA VAL A 320 12.33 0.45 -3.42
C VAL A 320 11.27 -0.65 -3.43
N ILE A 321 10.40 -0.63 -4.45
CA ILE A 321 9.32 -1.62 -4.60
C ILE A 321 9.89 -3.04 -4.75
N THR A 322 10.93 -3.18 -5.57
CA THR A 322 11.61 -4.48 -5.77
C THR A 322 12.20 -5.00 -4.47
N GLY A 323 12.90 -4.14 -3.73
CA GLY A 323 13.51 -4.46 -2.45
C GLY A 323 12.48 -4.94 -1.44
N THR A 324 11.39 -4.19 -1.26
CA THR A 324 10.29 -4.58 -0.36
C THR A 324 9.67 -5.90 -0.79
N TYR A 325 9.28 -6.02 -2.07
CA TYR A 325 8.57 -7.20 -2.55
C TYR A 325 9.41 -8.48 -2.41
N LEU A 326 10.66 -8.44 -2.87
CA LEU A 326 11.56 -9.59 -2.76
C LEU A 326 11.94 -9.88 -1.32
N GLY A 327 12.23 -8.86 -0.52
CA GLY A 327 12.54 -9.01 0.90
C GLY A 327 11.41 -9.70 1.65
N SER A 328 10.19 -9.21 1.48
CA SER A 328 8.98 -9.79 2.09
C SER A 328 8.70 -11.20 1.58
N ALA A 329 8.84 -11.45 0.28
CA ALA A 329 8.62 -12.78 -0.30
C ALA A 329 9.64 -13.80 0.22
N ILE A 330 10.92 -13.43 0.30
CA ILE A 330 11.97 -14.33 0.82
C ILE A 330 11.72 -14.63 2.29
N ILE A 331 11.45 -13.62 3.12
CA ILE A 331 11.19 -13.82 4.55
C ILE A 331 9.94 -14.68 4.75
N ALA A 332 8.84 -14.39 4.04
CA ALA A 332 7.62 -15.19 4.09
C ALA A 332 7.90 -16.65 3.71
N ASN A 333 8.63 -16.89 2.62
CA ASN A 333 8.94 -18.25 2.17
C ASN A 333 9.80 -19.02 3.18
N VAL A 334 10.85 -18.40 3.72
CA VAL A 334 11.72 -19.02 4.73
C VAL A 334 10.89 -19.44 5.94
N ILE A 335 9.97 -18.59 6.41
CA ILE A 335 9.19 -18.87 7.60
C ILE A 335 8.14 -19.93 7.34
N LEU A 336 7.50 -19.90 6.17
CA LEU A 336 6.55 -20.94 5.76
C LEU A 336 7.19 -22.34 5.75
N VAL A 337 8.43 -22.44 5.24
CA VAL A 337 9.20 -23.69 5.28
C VAL A 337 9.55 -24.09 6.72
N LEU A 338 10.03 -23.13 7.53
CA LEU A 338 10.40 -23.40 8.93
C LEU A 338 9.20 -23.79 9.80
N SER A 339 8.01 -23.27 9.51
CA SER A 339 6.77 -23.62 10.22
C SER A 339 6.12 -24.91 9.70
N GLY A 340 6.67 -25.55 8.66
CA GLY A 340 6.08 -26.73 8.01
C GLY A 340 4.71 -26.46 7.38
N SER A 341 4.43 -25.20 7.05
CA SER A 341 3.18 -24.79 6.38
C SER A 341 3.24 -24.99 4.87
N ILE A 342 4.45 -25.17 4.32
CA ILE A 342 4.78 -25.64 2.98
C ILE A 342 5.99 -26.58 3.05
#